data_AF-A0A225W120-F1
#
_entry.id   AF-A0A225W120-F1
#
_cell.length_a   1.000
_cell.length_b   1.000
_cell.length_c   1.000
_cell.angle_alpha   90.00
_cell.angle_beta   90.00
_cell.angle_gamma   90.00
#
_symmetry.space_group_name_H-M   'P 1'
#
loop_
_entity.id
_entity.type
_entity.pdbx_description
1 polymer ?
#
loop_
_entity_poly.entity_id
_entity_poly.type
_entity_poly.pdbx_seq_one_letter_code
_entity_poly.pdbx_strand_id
1 'polypeptide(L)'
;MRSAGASVRGILQYLRQRKVKKTILREVHNMVQRLKAMEQAGLNDAQRAFAILEEFCRQDKGNSAEIKIEEGSNKAHIAIFQSARLKRLFKAFPEILLELCLSSMLALIGSRS
;
A
#
# COMPACT_ATOMS: atom_id res chain seq x y z
N MET A 1 -0.18 29.39 -0.52
CA MET A 1 0.80 28.36 -0.10
C MET A 1 0.27 27.62 1.11
N ARG A 2 -0.12 26.35 0.97
CA ARG A 2 -0.36 25.44 2.11
C ARG A 2 0.73 24.38 2.10
N SER A 3 1.94 24.79 2.45
CA SER A 3 3.13 23.91 2.44
C SER A 3 3.19 23.01 3.67
N ALA A 4 2.31 23.18 4.66
CA ALA A 4 2.30 22.39 5.87
C ALA A 4 0.93 21.74 6.08
N GLY A 5 0.96 20.44 6.38
CA GLY A 5 -0.18 19.67 6.91
C GLY A 5 -1.22 19.26 5.87
N ALA A 6 -1.09 18.04 5.34
CA ALA A 6 -2.17 17.18 4.83
C ALA A 6 -1.62 15.89 4.16
N SER A 7 -0.39 15.94 3.61
CA SER A 7 0.22 14.80 2.90
C SER A 7 1.71 14.64 3.24
N VAL A 8 2.20 13.39 3.19
CA VAL A 8 3.63 13.04 3.39
C VAL A 8 4.55 13.87 2.49
N ARG A 9 4.10 14.14 1.26
CA ARG A 9 4.84 14.95 0.27
C ARG A 9 4.95 16.43 0.71
N GLY A 10 3.88 17.00 1.27
CA GLY A 10 3.89 18.36 1.81
C GLY A 10 4.80 18.52 3.02
N ILE A 11 4.78 17.55 3.94
CA ILE A 11 5.65 17.54 5.12
C ILE A 11 7.13 17.44 4.69
N LEU A 12 7.47 16.53 3.78
CA LEU A 12 8.85 16.39 3.29
C LEU A 12 9.34 17.63 2.54
N GLN A 13 8.47 18.25 1.72
CA GLN A 13 8.80 19.48 1.00
C GLN A 13 9.05 20.64 1.95
N TYR A 14 8.23 20.79 3.00
CA TYR A 14 8.41 21.79 4.05
C TYR A 14 9.75 21.62 4.79
N LEU A 15 10.10 20.39 5.17
CA LEU A 15 11.36 20.11 5.87
C LEU A 15 12.59 20.35 4.98
N ARG A 16 12.51 20.00 3.69
CA ARG A 16 13.59 20.28 2.72
C ARG A 16 13.78 21.78 2.48
N GLN A 17 12.69 22.53 2.35
CA GLN A 17 12.73 24.00 2.19
C GLN A 17 13.39 24.70 3.37
N ARG A 18 13.29 24.12 4.58
CA ARG A 18 13.96 24.61 5.80
C ARG A 18 15.38 24.08 6.01
N LYS A 19 15.99 23.43 5.00
CA LYS A 19 17.35 22.85 5.06
C LYS A 19 17.55 21.90 6.26
N VAL A 20 16.50 21.19 6.66
CA VAL A 20 16.56 20.23 7.77
C VAL A 20 17.52 19.09 7.39
N LYS A 21 18.48 18.78 8.28
CA LYS A 21 19.52 17.77 8.03
C LYS A 21 18.91 16.41 7.71
N LYS A 22 19.58 15.63 6.83
CA LYS A 22 19.15 14.29 6.40
C LYS A 22 18.92 13.32 7.58
N THR A 23 19.67 13.49 8.67
CA THR A 23 19.47 12.75 9.93
C THR A 23 18.11 13.03 10.56
N ILE A 24 17.68 14.29 10.61
CA ILE A 24 16.37 14.68 11.16
C ILE A 24 15.23 14.17 10.25
N LEU A 25 15.41 14.15 8.93
CA LEU A 25 14.43 13.54 8.02
C LEU A 25 14.25 12.04 8.27
N ARG A 26 15.33 11.33 8.57
CA ARG A 26 15.29 9.91 8.95
C ARG A 26 14.56 9.72 10.28
N GLU A 27 14.84 10.56 11.29
CA GLU A 27 14.14 10.52 12.58
C GLU A 27 12.64 10.79 12.41
N VAL A 28 12.24 11.77 11.58
CA VAL A 28 10.81 12.03 11.27
C VAL A 28 10.19 10.82 10.56
N HIS A 29 10.89 10.19 9.61
CA HIS A 29 10.41 8.98 8.98
C HIS A 29 10.22 7.84 10.00
N ASN A 30 11.20 7.61 10.87
CA ASN A 30 11.15 6.62 11.93
C ASN A 30 9.98 6.87 12.88
N MET A 31 9.73 8.14 13.25
CA MET A 31 8.60 8.53 14.09
C MET A 31 7.26 8.23 13.41
N VAL A 32 7.11 8.58 12.13
CA VAL A 32 5.89 8.26 11.37
C VAL A 32 5.69 6.75 11.26
N GLN A 33 6.74 5.98 11.04
CA GLN A 33 6.66 4.51 11.01
C GLN A 33 6.25 3.93 12.37
N ARG A 34 6.79 4.44 13.48
CA ARG A 34 6.39 4.04 14.84
C ARG A 34 4.92 4.36 15.10
N LEU A 35 4.46 5.54 14.72
CA LEU A 35 3.05 5.92 14.89
C LEU A 35 2.12 5.01 14.09
N LYS A 36 2.46 4.70 12.83
CA LYS A 36 1.71 3.73 12.01
C LYS A 36 1.74 2.32 12.62
N ALA A 37 2.88 1.89 13.15
CA ALA A 37 3.00 0.60 13.81
C ALA A 37 2.18 0.54 15.11
N MET A 38 2.09 1.64 15.86
CA MET A 38 1.24 1.78 17.04
C MET A 38 -0.25 1.82 16.67
N GLU A 39 -0.63 2.49 15.59
CA GLU A 39 -1.99 2.50 15.05
C GLU A 39 -2.44 1.09 14.63
N GLN A 40 -1.52 0.25 14.18
CA GLN A 40 -1.76 -1.15 13.84
C GLN A 40 -1.53 -2.13 15.01
N ALA A 41 -1.08 -1.63 16.18
CA ALA A 41 -0.88 -2.43 17.37
C ALA A 41 -2.24 -2.79 17.98
N GLY A 42 -2.52 -4.09 18.12
CA GLY A 42 -3.82 -4.61 18.56
C GLY A 42 -4.70 -5.18 17.45
N LEU A 43 -4.38 -4.89 16.18
CA LEU A 43 -5.00 -5.58 15.05
C LEU A 43 -4.41 -6.98 14.89
N ASN A 44 -5.27 -7.96 14.62
CA ASN A 44 -4.82 -9.28 14.17
C ASN A 44 -4.31 -9.19 12.72
N ASP A 45 -3.55 -10.18 12.27
CA ASP A 45 -2.88 -10.12 10.96
C ASP A 45 -3.87 -9.98 9.79
N ALA A 46 -5.08 -10.54 9.91
CA ALA A 46 -6.14 -10.36 8.93
C ALA A 46 -6.61 -8.90 8.86
N GLN A 47 -6.89 -8.28 10.00
CA GLN A 47 -7.29 -6.87 10.09
C GLN A 47 -6.21 -5.93 9.52
N ARG A 48 -4.93 -6.23 9.77
CA ARG A 48 -3.81 -5.49 9.16
C ARG A 48 -3.79 -5.64 7.64
N ALA A 49 -3.96 -6.86 7.14
CA ALA A 49 -4.02 -7.12 5.70
C ALA A 49 -5.19 -6.39 5.03
N PHE A 50 -6.38 -6.38 5.64
CA PHE A 50 -7.54 -5.63 5.16
C PHE A 50 -7.26 -4.13 5.11
N ALA A 51 -6.69 -3.55 6.16
CA ALA A 51 -6.35 -2.13 6.19
C ALA A 51 -5.34 -1.74 5.09
N ILE A 52 -4.36 -2.61 4.80
CA ILE A 52 -3.40 -2.40 3.71
C ILE A 52 -4.10 -2.42 2.34
N LEU A 53 -5.01 -3.37 2.12
CA LEU A 53 -5.74 -3.49 0.86
C LEU A 53 -6.75 -2.35 0.66
N GLU A 54 -7.37 -1.87 1.73
CA GLU A 54 -8.24 -0.69 1.69
C GLU A 54 -7.44 0.57 1.32
N GLU A 55 -6.30 0.80 1.98
CA GLU A 55 -5.42 1.93 1.65
C GLU A 55 -4.92 1.84 0.20
N PHE A 56 -4.57 0.64 -0.28
CA PHE A 56 -4.20 0.41 -1.67
C PHE A 56 -5.32 0.87 -2.63
N CYS A 57 -6.57 0.51 -2.36
CA CYS A 57 -7.72 0.96 -3.16
C CYS A 57 -7.96 2.47 -3.09
N ARG A 58 -7.61 3.13 -1.97
CA ARG A 58 -7.75 4.59 -1.81
C ARG A 58 -6.69 5.39 -2.55
N GLN A 59 -5.52 4.82 -2.80
CA GLN A 59 -4.41 5.51 -3.47
C GLN A 59 -4.71 5.91 -4.91
N ASP A 60 -5.45 5.08 -5.66
CA ASP A 60 -5.84 5.37 -7.04
C ASP A 60 -7.22 4.77 -7.36
N LYS A 61 -8.06 5.49 -8.11
CA LYS A 61 -9.39 5.01 -8.51
C LYS A 61 -9.37 3.77 -9.41
N GLY A 62 -8.23 3.50 -10.05
CA GLY A 62 -7.98 2.30 -10.84
C GLY A 62 -7.58 1.09 -10.00
N ASN A 63 -7.22 1.29 -8.73
CA ASN A 63 -6.84 0.22 -7.83
C ASN A 63 -8.08 -0.56 -7.35
N SER A 64 -7.96 -1.88 -7.29
CA SER A 64 -9.00 -2.77 -6.79
C SER A 64 -8.34 -3.98 -6.14
N ALA A 65 -8.80 -4.38 -4.97
CA ALA A 65 -8.40 -5.62 -4.32
C ALA A 65 -9.65 -6.44 -3.98
N GLU A 66 -9.54 -7.76 -4.10
CA GLU A 66 -10.60 -8.70 -3.77
C GLU A 66 -10.00 -9.89 -3.02
N ILE A 67 -10.65 -10.29 -1.92
CA ILE A 67 -10.20 -11.41 -1.10
C ILE A 67 -11.28 -12.48 -1.16
N LYS A 68 -10.89 -13.70 -1.53
CA LYS A 68 -11.73 -14.89 -1.49
C LYS A 68 -11.14 -15.88 -0.50
N ILE A 69 -11.90 -16.19 0.54
CA ILE A 69 -11.54 -17.24 1.50
C ILE A 69 -12.08 -18.55 0.95
N GLU A 70 -11.24 -19.57 0.88
CA GLU A 70 -11.64 -20.91 0.45
C GLU A 70 -12.27 -21.64 1.65
N GLU A 71 -13.59 -21.90 1.63
CA GLU A 71 -14.27 -22.59 2.72
C GLU A 71 -13.70 -24.01 2.93
N GLY A 72 -13.43 -24.38 4.18
CA GLY A 72 -12.83 -25.66 4.53
C GLY A 72 -11.30 -25.74 4.35
N SER A 73 -10.68 -24.69 3.83
CA SER A 73 -9.24 -24.56 3.62
C SER A 73 -8.73 -23.36 4.42
N ASN A 74 -7.58 -23.47 5.10
CA ASN A 74 -6.97 -22.31 5.77
C ASN A 74 -6.25 -21.38 4.78
N LYS A 75 -6.83 -21.19 3.58
CA LYS A 75 -6.24 -20.44 2.47
C LYS A 75 -7.13 -19.26 2.10
N ALA A 76 -6.47 -18.12 1.89
CA ALA A 76 -7.08 -16.93 1.32
C ALA A 76 -6.43 -16.64 -0.04
N HIS A 77 -7.25 -16.43 -1.04
CA HIS A 77 -6.84 -15.96 -2.36
C HIS A 77 -7.06 -14.46 -2.43
N ILE A 78 -6.04 -13.72 -2.84
CA ILE A 78 -6.10 -12.26 -2.96
C ILE A 78 -5.82 -11.90 -4.43
N ALA A 79 -6.74 -11.17 -5.05
CA ALA A 79 -6.57 -10.58 -6.37
C ALA A 79 -6.38 -9.07 -6.23
N ILE A 80 -5.34 -8.52 -6.86
CA ILE A 80 -5.00 -7.10 -6.79
C ILE A 80 -4.83 -6.56 -8.21
N PHE A 81 -5.52 -5.47 -8.51
CA PHE A 81 -5.44 -4.76 -9.78
C PHE A 81 -4.95 -3.34 -9.53
N GLN A 82 -3.87 -2.93 -10.19
CA GLN A 82 -3.31 -1.58 -10.11
C GLN A 82 -3.86 -0.61 -11.16
N SER A 83 -4.81 -1.05 -12.00
CA SER A 83 -5.50 -0.17 -12.94
C SER A 83 -6.83 -0.76 -13.40
N ALA A 84 -7.76 0.13 -13.76
CA ALA A 84 -9.02 -0.28 -14.37
C ALA A 84 -8.81 -1.07 -15.68
N ARG A 85 -7.72 -0.80 -16.41
CA ARG A 85 -7.36 -1.54 -17.63
C ARG A 85 -7.00 -2.99 -17.31
N LEU A 86 -6.18 -3.23 -16.29
CA LEU A 86 -5.80 -4.58 -15.87
C LEU A 86 -7.01 -5.39 -15.41
N LYS A 87 -7.91 -4.76 -14.63
CA LYS A 87 -9.17 -5.39 -14.20
C LYS A 87 -10.06 -5.77 -15.38
N ARG A 88 -10.20 -4.88 -16.38
CA ARG A 88 -10.97 -5.17 -17.61
C ARG A 88 -10.33 -6.27 -18.44
N LEU A 89 -9.00 -6.26 -18.58
CA LEU A 89 -8.26 -7.26 -19.32
C LEU A 89 -8.42 -8.64 -18.68
N PHE A 90 -8.30 -8.74 -17.35
CA PHE A 90 -8.54 -9.98 -16.63
C PHE A 90 -9.96 -10.51 -16.81
N LYS A 91 -10.96 -9.62 -16.76
CA LYS A 91 -12.35 -10.00 -16.99
C LYS A 91 -12.59 -10.54 -18.41
N ALA A 92 -11.87 -10.02 -19.40
CA ALA A 92 -11.99 -10.45 -20.79
C ALA A 92 -11.15 -11.70 -21.11
N PHE A 93 -9.98 -11.83 -20.47
CA PHE A 93 -8.99 -12.87 -20.73
C PHE A 93 -8.30 -13.28 -19.43
N PRO A 94 -8.90 -14.17 -18.63
CA PRO A 94 -8.33 -14.61 -17.37
C PRO A 94 -7.00 -15.37 -17.53
N GLU A 95 -6.76 -15.96 -18.71
CA GLU A 95 -5.56 -16.76 -19.01
C GLU A 95 -4.29 -15.90 -19.22
N ILE A 96 -4.43 -14.61 -19.51
CA ILE A 96 -3.31 -13.70 -19.87
C ILE A 96 -2.53 -13.22 -18.62
N LEU A 97 -3.02 -13.48 -17.40
CA LEU A 97 -2.49 -12.89 -16.16
C LEU A 97 -1.28 -13.59 -15.51
N LEU A 98 -0.67 -14.59 -16.15
CA LEU A 98 0.45 -15.35 -15.56
C LEU A 98 1.70 -14.48 -15.28
N GLU A 99 1.93 -13.42 -16.06
CA GLU A 99 3.17 -12.63 -15.97
C GLU A 99 3.06 -11.34 -15.11
N LEU A 100 1.87 -10.73 -15.03
CA LEU A 100 1.65 -9.44 -14.36
C LEU A 100 1.53 -9.54 -12.83
N CYS A 101 1.21 -10.72 -12.29
CA CYS A 101 1.03 -10.95 -10.85
C CYS A 101 2.36 -10.96 -10.06
N LEU A 102 3.46 -11.43 -10.66
CA LEU A 102 4.77 -11.52 -10.01
C LEU A 102 5.35 -10.13 -9.68
N SER A 103 5.25 -9.19 -10.62
CA SER A 103 5.74 -7.82 -10.44
C SER A 103 4.96 -7.05 -9.35
N SER A 104 3.65 -7.32 -9.24
CA SER A 104 2.78 -6.68 -8.25
C SER A 104 3.02 -7.23 -6.84
N MET A 105 3.21 -8.55 -6.70
CA MET A 105 3.60 -9.17 -5.42
C MET A 105 4.99 -8.73 -4.97
N LEU A 106 5.96 -8.62 -5.90
CA LEU A 106 7.29 -8.09 -5.59
C LEU A 106 7.25 -6.61 -5.16
N ALA A 107 6.34 -5.79 -5.68
CA ALA A 107 6.16 -4.41 -5.21
C ALA A 107 5.56 -4.33 -3.79
N LEU A 108 4.68 -5.27 -3.43
CA LEU A 108 4.09 -5.40 -2.09
C LEU A 108 5.09 -5.92 -1.06
N ILE A 109 5.97 -6.85 -1.45
CA ILE A 109 6.99 -7.45 -0.56
C ILE A 109 8.27 -6.58 -0.52
N GLY A 110 8.61 -5.91 -1.63
CA GLY A 110 9.87 -5.21 -1.86
C GLY A 110 10.00 -3.81 -1.24
N SER A 111 9.04 -3.35 -0.43
CA SER A 111 9.18 -2.10 0.35
C SER A 111 9.85 -2.30 1.73
N ARG A 112 10.46 -3.47 1.97
CA ARG A 112 11.37 -3.72 3.09
C ARG A 112 12.73 -4.21 2.58
N SER A 113 13.61 -3.29 2.21
CA SER A 113 15.06 -3.42 2.28
C SER A 113 15.69 -2.03 2.25
#